data_AF-A0A9R1ALV6-F1
#
_entry.id   AF-A0A9R1ALV6-F1
#
_cell.length_a   1.000
_cell.length_b   1.000
_cell.length_c   1.000
_cell.angle_alpha   90.00
_cell.angle_beta   90.00
_cell.angle_gamma   90.00
#
_symmetry.space_group_name_H-M   'P 1'
#
loop_
_entity.id
_entity.type
_entity.pdbx_description
1 polymer ?
#
loop_
_entity_poly.entity_id
_entity_poly.type
_entity_poly.pdbx_seq_one_letter_code
_entity_poly.pdbx_strand_id
1 'polypeptide(L)'
;MSQIQSLSRSCVLLAVLCGKHADKQQQRAPPGRSGPEAKRLRPSYPFPELSSAGRLEVHTLVNPTPEQFLEAQRLVQPNFFYIQGQQLEDEEIGSLVWGDADMSDPQSFVCLISPPFPTIVYLEVPIGEKLAQAVHSKGIPYVIYWRNSFSSYAASHFRNALLSVVQSSVSHTWDSFQLAHASFRLYCVRNNHVQSVKLGPRLLGDAPKVNVVTPENEMAEEEGSSSEVSPAIKIYDDDINMKFLLCGVPSTLDSCLLGSLEDGLNALLNIEVWSKAL
;
A
#
# COMPACT_ATOMS: atom_id res chain seq x y z
N MET A 1 -16.12 -16.55 -17.30
CA MET A 1 -16.17 -17.01 -15.90
C MET A 1 -14.98 -16.43 -15.17
N SER A 2 -15.17 -15.26 -14.55
CA SER A 2 -14.12 -14.53 -13.83
C SER A 2 -14.06 -15.08 -12.42
N GLN A 3 -13.01 -15.84 -12.11
CA GLN A 3 -12.71 -16.22 -10.73
C GLN A 3 -12.53 -14.94 -9.91
N ILE A 4 -13.31 -14.81 -8.85
CA ILE A 4 -13.05 -13.90 -7.73
C ILE A 4 -11.61 -14.20 -7.29
N GLN A 5 -10.66 -13.34 -7.66
CA GLN A 5 -9.26 -13.55 -7.36
C GLN A 5 -9.06 -13.43 -5.85
N SER A 6 -8.93 -14.60 -5.21
CA SER A 6 -8.17 -14.87 -3.99
C SER A 6 -8.13 -13.74 -2.96
N LEU A 7 -9.26 -13.48 -2.30
CA LEU A 7 -9.28 -12.81 -1.00
C LEU A 7 -8.73 -13.81 0.03
N SER A 8 -7.40 -13.89 0.14
CA SER A 8 -6.73 -14.73 1.14
C SER A 8 -7.08 -14.24 2.55
N ARG A 9 -7.43 -15.17 3.46
CA ARG A 9 -7.71 -14.87 4.87
C ARG A 9 -6.50 -14.32 5.63
N SER A 10 -5.28 -14.56 5.10
CA SER A 10 -4.01 -14.02 5.60
C SER A 10 -3.14 -13.50 4.46
N CYS A 11 -2.45 -12.37 4.67
CA CYS A 11 -1.50 -11.82 3.72
C CYS A 11 -0.08 -12.20 4.14
N VAL A 12 0.66 -12.86 3.25
CA VAL A 12 2.05 -13.26 3.48
C VAL A 12 2.94 -12.32 2.68
N LEU A 13 3.64 -11.46 3.39
CA LEU A 13 4.53 -10.43 2.88
C LEU A 13 5.97 -10.89 2.93
N LEU A 14 6.64 -10.91 1.78
CA LEU A 14 8.10 -10.97 1.71
C LEU A 14 8.67 -9.57 1.53
N ALA A 15 9.27 -9.04 2.60
CA ALA A 15 9.93 -7.75 2.64
C ALA A 15 11.42 -7.90 2.32
N VAL A 16 11.89 -7.23 1.27
CA VAL A 16 13.30 -7.18 0.87
C VAL A 16 13.82 -5.77 1.12
N LEU A 17 14.79 -5.65 2.03
CA LEU A 17 15.36 -4.38 2.45
C LEU A 17 16.82 -4.27 1.95
N CYS A 18 17.10 -3.30 1.10
CA CYS A 18 18.42 -3.10 0.53
C CYS A 18 19.33 -2.21 1.39
N GLY A 19 20.63 -2.52 1.40
CA GLY A 19 21.64 -1.75 2.14
C GLY A 19 21.78 -2.15 3.61
N LYS A 20 22.42 -1.29 4.40
CA LYS A 20 22.81 -1.54 5.80
C LYS A 20 21.65 -1.40 6.79
N HIS A 21 20.55 -2.10 6.55
CA HIS A 21 19.41 -2.11 7.49
C HIS A 21 19.76 -2.77 8.84
N ALA A 22 20.71 -3.72 8.85
CA ALA A 22 21.15 -4.42 10.06
C ALA A 22 21.82 -3.50 11.10
N ASP A 23 22.59 -2.49 10.66
CA ASP A 23 23.31 -1.58 11.57
C ASP A 23 22.34 -0.66 12.35
N LYS A 24 21.20 -0.30 11.75
CA LYS A 24 20.18 0.55 12.40
C LYS A 24 19.39 -0.18 13.48
N GLN A 25 19.23 -1.50 13.38
CA GLN A 25 18.60 -2.30 14.45
C GLN A 25 19.53 -2.47 15.66
N GLN A 26 20.83 -2.66 15.44
CA GLN A 26 21.80 -2.78 16.55
C GLN A 26 22.03 -1.46 17.31
N GLN A 27 21.89 -0.31 16.66
CA GLN A 27 21.99 1.00 17.30
C GLN A 27 20.75 1.42 18.13
N ARG A 28 19.65 0.66 18.07
CA ARG A 28 18.42 0.91 18.85
C ARG A 28 18.42 0.22 20.25
N ALA A 29 19.46 -0.52 20.59
CA ALA A 29 19.65 -1.07 21.94
C ALA A 29 19.88 0.06 22.99
N PRO A 30 19.50 -0.12 24.27
CA PRO A 30 19.38 0.96 25.24
C PRO A 30 20.71 1.71 25.47
N PRO A 31 20.67 3.00 25.85
CA PRO A 31 21.85 3.85 25.89
C PRO A 31 22.74 3.46 27.06
N GLY A 32 23.70 2.59 26.77
CA GLY A 32 24.79 2.23 27.66
C GLY A 32 26.12 2.60 27.02
N ARG A 33 26.65 3.76 27.43
CA ARG A 33 28.03 4.26 27.32
C ARG A 33 28.33 5.27 26.21
N SER A 34 28.74 6.42 26.71
CA SER A 34 29.09 7.70 26.11
C SER A 34 30.38 7.71 25.29
N GLY A 35 30.37 8.46 24.19
CA GLY A 35 31.53 9.07 23.54
C GLY A 35 31.15 10.48 23.02
N PRO A 36 32.06 11.46 22.98
CA PRO A 36 31.75 12.83 22.61
C PRO A 36 31.66 12.99 21.07
N GLU A 37 30.74 13.85 20.62
CA GLU A 37 30.37 14.15 19.21
C GLU A 37 29.36 13.22 18.52
N ALA A 38 28.27 12.91 19.21
CA ALA A 38 27.03 12.55 18.52
C ALA A 38 26.47 13.79 17.82
N LYS A 39 26.69 13.92 16.50
CA LYS A 39 25.79 14.69 15.61
C LYS A 39 24.38 14.36 16.07
N ARG A 40 23.58 15.38 16.45
CA ARG A 40 22.19 15.19 16.88
C ARG A 40 21.47 14.39 15.79
N LEU A 41 21.39 13.07 15.95
CA LEU A 41 20.49 12.21 15.19
C LEU A 41 19.12 12.84 15.45
N ARG A 42 18.56 13.51 14.43
CA ARG A 42 17.15 13.91 14.51
C ARG A 42 16.39 12.65 14.94
N PRO A 43 15.47 12.76 15.91
CA PRO A 43 14.61 11.63 16.24
C PRO A 43 13.96 11.19 14.92
N SER A 44 14.34 10.01 14.44
CA SER A 44 13.68 9.38 13.30
C SER A 44 12.19 9.35 13.65
N TYR A 45 11.36 9.95 12.80
CA TYR A 45 9.91 9.89 12.98
C TYR A 45 9.52 8.42 13.23
N PRO A 46 8.69 8.11 14.24
CA PRO A 46 8.50 6.74 14.67
C PRO A 46 7.70 5.98 13.60
N PHE A 47 8.41 5.37 12.67
CA PHE A 47 7.81 4.41 11.75
C PHE A 47 7.75 3.06 12.47
N PRO A 48 6.56 2.46 12.60
CA PRO A 48 6.43 1.11 13.12
C PRO A 48 7.33 0.15 12.33
N GLU A 49 7.95 -0.78 13.05
CA GLU A 49 8.74 -1.82 12.41
C GLU A 49 7.84 -2.77 11.62
N LEU A 50 8.33 -3.22 10.46
CA LEU A 50 7.66 -4.23 9.66
C LEU A 50 7.61 -5.54 10.46
N SER A 51 6.44 -5.83 11.02
CA SER A 51 6.21 -6.95 11.90
C SER A 51 4.87 -7.60 11.59
N SER A 52 4.79 -8.90 11.84
CA SER A 52 3.55 -9.64 11.69
C SER A 52 2.52 -9.14 12.69
N ALA A 53 1.33 -8.79 12.20
CA ALA A 53 0.24 -8.27 13.01
C ALA A 53 -1.12 -8.56 12.34
N GLY A 54 -2.11 -8.95 13.14
CA GLY A 54 -3.44 -9.28 12.65
C GLY A 54 -3.38 -10.35 11.56
N ARG A 55 -3.70 -9.96 10.33
CA ARG A 55 -3.71 -10.84 9.15
C ARG A 55 -2.42 -10.84 8.33
N LEU A 56 -1.50 -9.93 8.64
CA LEU A 56 -0.23 -9.80 7.93
C LEU A 56 0.84 -10.68 8.61
N GLU A 57 1.42 -11.59 7.83
CA GLU A 57 2.63 -12.33 8.18
C GLU A 57 3.82 -11.76 7.40
N VAL A 58 4.85 -11.30 8.09
CA VAL A 58 6.02 -10.65 7.48
C VAL A 58 7.25 -11.54 7.56
N HIS A 59 7.83 -11.83 6.40
CA HIS A 59 9.15 -12.45 6.24
C HIS A 59 10.11 -11.39 5.70
N THR A 60 11.21 -11.12 6.41
CA THR A 60 12.15 -10.06 6.01
C THR A 60 13.49 -10.62 5.58
N LEU A 61 13.96 -10.18 4.41
CA LEU A 61 15.30 -10.42 3.89
C LEU A 61 16.06 -9.09 3.88
N VAL A 62 17.23 -9.06 4.52
CA VAL A 62 18.11 -7.89 4.54
C VAL A 62 19.28 -8.14 3.62
N ASN A 63 19.39 -7.35 2.56
CA ASN A 63 20.45 -7.43 1.56
C ASN A 63 20.69 -8.87 1.02
N PRO A 64 19.64 -9.57 0.53
CA PRO A 64 19.78 -10.96 0.11
C PRO A 64 20.57 -11.09 -1.20
N THR A 65 21.14 -12.27 -1.45
CA THR A 65 21.55 -12.64 -2.81
C THR A 65 20.33 -13.06 -3.65
N PRO A 66 20.42 -13.04 -5.00
CA PRO A 66 19.35 -13.55 -5.86
C PRO A 66 18.90 -14.98 -5.53
N GLU A 67 19.83 -15.86 -5.15
CA GLU A 67 19.56 -17.24 -4.77
C GLU A 67 18.77 -17.31 -3.46
N GLN A 68 19.15 -16.51 -2.47
CA GLN A 68 18.42 -16.42 -1.19
C GLN A 68 17.00 -15.90 -1.38
N PHE A 69 16.82 -14.92 -2.28
CA PHE A 69 15.50 -14.42 -2.64
C PHE A 69 14.64 -15.51 -3.30
N LEU A 70 15.18 -16.26 -4.26
CA LEU A 70 14.49 -17.37 -4.91
C LEU A 70 14.12 -18.49 -3.93
N GLU A 71 15.03 -18.83 -3.03
CA GLU A 71 14.78 -19.83 -2.00
C GLU A 71 13.66 -19.39 -1.05
N ALA A 72 13.71 -18.16 -0.57
CA ALA A 72 12.66 -17.59 0.28
C ALA A 72 11.31 -17.54 -0.44
N GLN A 73 11.28 -17.15 -1.71
CA GLN A 73 10.06 -17.18 -2.52
C GLN A 73 9.47 -18.59 -2.58
N ARG A 74 10.30 -19.61 -2.80
CA ARG A 74 9.86 -21.02 -2.89
C ARG A 74 9.31 -21.54 -1.56
N LEU A 75 9.95 -21.17 -0.45
CA LEU A 75 9.58 -21.64 0.89
C LEU A 75 8.34 -20.94 1.44
N VAL A 76 8.27 -19.62 1.29
CA VAL A 76 7.22 -18.78 1.89
C VAL A 76 5.98 -18.70 1.00
N GLN A 77 6.14 -18.81 -0.32
CA GLN A 77 5.09 -18.59 -1.32
C GLN A 77 4.28 -17.30 -1.05
N PRO A 78 4.94 -16.13 -1.03
CA PRO A 78 4.28 -14.89 -0.59
C PRO A 78 3.27 -14.42 -1.64
N ASN A 79 2.15 -13.86 -1.17
CA ASN A 79 1.17 -13.21 -2.03
C ASN A 79 1.40 -11.69 -2.17
N PHE A 80 2.32 -11.13 -1.37
CA PHE A 80 2.72 -9.73 -1.43
C PHE A 80 4.25 -9.63 -1.34
N PHE A 81 4.89 -8.98 -2.31
CA PHE A 81 6.29 -8.54 -2.17
C PHE A 81 6.36 -7.05 -1.82
N TYR A 82 7.20 -6.73 -0.85
CA TYR A 82 7.64 -5.37 -0.58
C TYR A 82 9.13 -5.28 -0.81
N ILE A 83 9.56 -4.39 -1.70
CA ILE A 83 10.96 -4.28 -2.09
C ILE A 83 11.38 -2.83 -1.93
N GLN A 84 12.31 -2.61 -1.01
CA GLN A 84 12.83 -1.29 -0.69
C GLN A 84 14.23 -1.12 -1.28
N GLY A 85 14.46 -0.01 -1.98
CA GLY A 85 15.78 0.38 -2.47
C GLY A 85 16.76 0.67 -1.32
N GLN A 86 18.02 0.92 -1.67
CA GLN A 86 19.08 1.15 -0.69
C GLN A 86 18.77 2.36 0.19
N GLN A 87 18.75 2.19 1.51
CA GLN A 87 18.59 3.34 2.39
C GLN A 87 19.86 4.20 2.42
N LEU A 88 19.73 5.49 2.04
CA LEU A 88 20.83 6.45 2.00
C LEU A 88 20.94 7.25 3.32
N GLU A 89 22.06 7.96 3.51
CA GLU A 89 22.33 8.74 4.72
C GLU A 89 21.34 9.91 4.90
N ASP A 90 20.90 10.53 3.81
CA ASP A 90 20.02 11.70 3.80
C ASP A 90 18.53 11.39 4.02
N GLU A 91 18.22 10.24 4.64
CA GLU A 91 16.83 9.76 4.78
C GLU A 91 16.11 9.60 3.44
N GLU A 92 16.85 9.38 2.36
CA GLU A 92 16.35 9.08 1.02
C GLU A 92 16.46 7.59 0.70
N ILE A 93 15.70 7.16 -0.30
CA ILE A 93 15.73 5.78 -0.80
C ILE A 93 16.36 5.78 -2.18
N GLY A 94 17.45 5.02 -2.30
CA GLY A 94 18.27 4.87 -3.50
C GLY A 94 17.82 3.71 -4.38
N SER A 95 18.70 3.33 -5.31
CA SER A 95 18.47 2.27 -6.29
C SER A 95 18.35 0.87 -5.67
N LEU A 96 17.93 -0.09 -6.50
CA LEU A 96 17.74 -1.48 -6.05
C LEU A 96 19.06 -2.24 -6.15
N VAL A 97 19.73 -2.44 -5.02
CA VAL A 97 21.03 -3.13 -4.95
C VAL A 97 20.98 -4.24 -3.90
N TRP A 98 21.34 -5.45 -4.31
CA TRP A 98 21.29 -6.69 -3.53
C TRP A 98 22.70 -7.26 -3.39
N GLY A 99 23.34 -7.03 -2.24
CA GLY A 99 24.77 -7.32 -2.07
C GLY A 99 25.59 -6.47 -3.04
N ASP A 100 26.32 -7.12 -3.93
CA ASP A 100 27.09 -6.48 -5.00
C ASP A 100 26.34 -6.47 -6.36
N ALA A 101 25.14 -7.04 -6.43
CA ALA A 101 24.34 -7.11 -7.65
C ALA A 101 23.42 -5.90 -7.80
N ASP A 102 23.52 -5.19 -8.92
CA ASP A 102 22.57 -4.15 -9.30
C ASP A 102 21.31 -4.79 -9.90
N MET A 103 20.20 -4.65 -9.20
CA MET A 103 18.88 -5.16 -9.59
C MET A 103 17.99 -4.07 -10.19
N SER A 104 18.55 -2.89 -10.48
CA SER A 104 17.82 -1.79 -11.11
C SER A 104 17.46 -2.08 -12.57
N ASP A 105 18.12 -3.05 -13.21
CA ASP A 105 17.76 -3.52 -14.54
C ASP A 105 16.43 -4.31 -14.50
N PRO A 106 15.38 -3.88 -15.24
CA PRO A 106 14.08 -4.52 -15.18
C PRO A 106 14.08 -5.98 -15.61
N GLN A 107 14.89 -6.37 -16.60
CA GLN A 107 14.90 -7.76 -17.09
C GLN A 107 15.52 -8.70 -16.06
N SER A 108 16.66 -8.28 -15.49
CA SER A 108 17.36 -9.02 -14.44
C SER A 108 16.47 -9.25 -13.22
N PHE A 109 15.76 -8.21 -12.77
CA PHE A 109 14.84 -8.32 -11.64
C PHE A 109 13.62 -9.18 -11.94
N VAL A 110 12.97 -8.96 -13.09
CA VAL A 110 11.81 -9.74 -13.51
C VAL A 110 12.15 -11.23 -13.61
N CYS A 111 13.34 -11.61 -14.10
CA CYS A 111 13.78 -13.01 -14.15
C CYS A 111 13.76 -13.73 -12.80
N LEU A 112 13.96 -13.02 -11.68
CA LEU A 112 13.97 -13.62 -10.34
C LEU A 112 12.57 -13.91 -9.80
N ILE A 113 11.55 -13.22 -10.28
CA ILE A 113 10.18 -13.47 -9.83
C ILE A 113 9.68 -14.75 -10.50
N SER A 114 9.60 -15.87 -9.78
CA SER A 114 9.13 -17.14 -10.35
C SER A 114 7.67 -17.42 -10.00
N PRO A 115 6.96 -18.34 -10.67
CA PRO A 115 5.67 -18.84 -10.19
C PRO A 115 5.81 -19.63 -8.87
N PRO A 116 4.81 -19.61 -7.96
CA PRO A 116 3.56 -18.85 -8.04
C PRO A 116 3.82 -17.34 -7.90
N PHE A 117 3.17 -16.54 -8.75
CA PHE A 117 3.35 -15.09 -8.74
C PHE A 117 2.58 -14.46 -7.58
N PRO A 118 3.16 -13.42 -6.92
CA PRO A 118 2.43 -12.65 -5.92
C PRO A 118 1.28 -11.89 -6.58
N THR A 119 0.24 -11.60 -5.80
CA THR A 119 -0.86 -10.73 -6.24
C THR A 119 -0.44 -9.26 -6.27
N ILE A 120 0.46 -8.88 -5.36
CA ILE A 120 0.89 -7.49 -5.16
C ILE A 120 2.42 -7.42 -5.12
N VAL A 121 2.99 -6.45 -5.83
CA VAL A 121 4.40 -6.05 -5.66
C VAL A 121 4.46 -4.54 -5.39
N TYR A 122 5.02 -4.15 -4.25
CA TYR A 122 5.29 -2.75 -3.92
C TYR A 122 6.79 -2.46 -4.05
N LEU A 123 7.12 -1.66 -5.06
CA LEU A 123 8.46 -1.18 -5.39
C LEU A 123 8.69 0.19 -4.77
N GLU A 124 9.32 0.22 -3.60
CA GLU A 124 9.76 1.43 -2.93
C GLU A 124 11.18 1.79 -3.40
N VAL A 125 11.27 2.16 -4.68
CA VAL A 125 12.50 2.58 -5.37
C VAL A 125 12.24 3.84 -6.20
N PRO A 126 13.17 4.80 -6.29
CA PRO A 126 12.99 5.99 -7.09
C PRO A 126 12.96 5.64 -8.58
N ILE A 127 12.15 6.37 -9.36
CA ILE A 127 12.07 6.20 -10.83
C ILE A 127 11.73 4.74 -11.23
N GLY A 128 10.87 4.09 -10.44
CA GLY A 128 10.52 2.68 -10.59
C GLY A 128 9.56 2.34 -11.74
N GLU A 129 9.22 3.29 -12.62
CA GLU A 129 8.19 3.10 -13.66
C GLU A 129 8.52 1.96 -14.63
N LYS A 130 9.77 1.90 -15.13
CA LYS A 130 10.20 0.83 -16.04
C LYS A 130 10.21 -0.54 -15.35
N LEU A 131 10.64 -0.57 -14.10
CA LEU A 131 10.65 -1.79 -13.29
C LEU A 131 9.21 -2.29 -13.07
N ALA A 132 8.32 -1.39 -12.70
CA ALA A 132 6.91 -1.70 -12.46
C ALA A 132 6.23 -2.27 -13.71
N GLN A 133 6.46 -1.66 -14.87
CA GLN A 133 5.92 -2.14 -16.14
C GLN A 133 6.41 -3.55 -16.49
N ALA A 134 7.70 -3.84 -16.27
CA ALA A 134 8.27 -5.15 -16.52
C ALA A 134 7.75 -6.22 -15.54
N VAL A 135 7.55 -5.85 -14.28
CA VAL A 135 6.95 -6.73 -13.25
C VAL A 135 5.49 -7.02 -13.59
N HIS A 136 4.72 -6.01 -13.97
CA HIS A 136 3.32 -6.15 -14.38
C HIS A 136 3.18 -7.00 -15.66
N SER A 137 4.05 -6.81 -16.66
CA SER A 137 4.03 -7.60 -17.89
C SER A 137 4.36 -9.09 -17.68
N LYS A 138 5.01 -9.45 -16.56
CA LYS A 138 5.20 -10.85 -16.15
C LYS A 138 3.91 -11.55 -15.75
N GLY A 139 2.82 -10.80 -15.50
CA GLY A 139 1.53 -11.32 -15.07
C GLY A 139 1.20 -11.07 -13.60
N ILE A 140 1.95 -10.18 -12.93
CA ILE A 140 1.59 -9.73 -11.58
C ILE A 140 0.42 -8.75 -11.68
N PRO A 141 -0.72 -9.02 -11.01
CA PRO A 141 -1.94 -8.22 -11.15
C PRO A 141 -1.79 -6.77 -10.70
N TYR A 142 -1.09 -6.54 -9.58
CA TYR A 142 -0.97 -5.21 -8.99
C TYR A 142 0.49 -4.86 -8.69
N VAL A 143 0.94 -3.72 -9.21
CA VAL A 143 2.29 -3.20 -8.95
C VAL A 143 2.23 -1.76 -8.47
N ILE A 144 2.61 -1.53 -7.22
CA ILE A 144 2.72 -0.20 -6.63
C ILE A 144 4.15 0.30 -6.83
N TYR A 145 4.34 1.53 -7.33
CA TYR A 145 5.67 2.07 -7.61
C TYR A 145 5.74 3.58 -7.45
N TRP A 146 6.96 4.11 -7.34
CA TRP A 146 7.20 5.55 -7.32
C TRP A 146 7.78 6.03 -8.64
N ARG A 147 7.16 7.07 -9.23
CA ARG A 147 7.61 7.60 -10.53
C ARG A 147 8.80 8.54 -10.43
N ASN A 148 8.93 9.25 -9.31
CA ASN A 148 9.97 10.25 -9.07
C ASN A 148 10.78 9.85 -7.82
N SER A 149 11.77 10.66 -7.45
CA SER A 149 12.36 10.60 -6.11
C SER A 149 11.32 10.96 -5.04
N PHE A 150 11.56 10.47 -3.83
CA PHE A 150 10.69 10.67 -2.68
C PHE A 150 11.51 10.53 -1.40
N SER A 151 11.03 11.13 -0.30
CA SER A 151 11.67 10.99 1.00
C SER A 151 11.28 9.68 1.68
N SER A 152 12.14 9.14 2.54
CA SER A 152 11.78 7.98 3.37
C SER A 152 10.57 8.27 4.27
N TYR A 153 10.34 9.54 4.62
CA TYR A 153 9.13 9.97 5.34
C TYR A 153 7.86 9.73 4.52
N ALA A 154 7.84 10.21 3.28
CA ALA A 154 6.71 10.01 2.36
C ALA A 154 6.43 8.53 2.12
N ALA A 155 7.50 7.75 1.87
CA ALA A 155 7.40 6.33 1.62
C ALA A 155 6.88 5.56 2.82
N SER A 156 7.42 5.85 4.01
CA SER A 156 7.02 5.16 5.23
C SER A 156 5.59 5.52 5.63
N HIS A 157 5.14 6.76 5.42
CA HIS A 157 3.74 7.14 5.68
C HIS A 157 2.78 6.35 4.79
N PHE A 158 3.06 6.28 3.48
CA PHE A 158 2.25 5.49 2.55
C PHE A 158 2.27 4.00 2.90
N ARG A 159 3.46 3.43 3.14
CA ARG A 159 3.65 2.03 3.53
C ARG A 159 2.85 1.69 4.78
N ASN A 160 2.91 2.51 5.82
CA ASN A 160 2.19 2.27 7.06
C ASN A 160 0.67 2.31 6.85
N ALA A 161 0.16 3.27 6.09
CA ALA A 161 -1.26 3.34 5.77
C ALA A 161 -1.71 2.10 4.99
N LEU A 162 -0.94 1.66 3.99
CA LEU A 162 -1.22 0.46 3.21
C LEU A 162 -1.23 -0.79 4.09
N LEU A 163 -0.18 -1.00 4.87
CA LEU A 163 -0.06 -2.19 5.73
C LEU A 163 -1.09 -2.21 6.85
N SER A 164 -1.53 -1.05 7.36
CA SER A 164 -2.59 -0.99 8.36
C SER A 164 -3.91 -1.56 7.83
N VAL A 165 -4.22 -1.34 6.55
CA VAL A 165 -5.41 -1.93 5.90
C VAL A 165 -5.23 -3.44 5.77
N VAL A 166 -4.10 -3.86 5.22
CA VAL A 166 -3.78 -5.28 4.98
C VAL A 166 -3.77 -6.08 6.29
N GLN A 167 -3.35 -5.47 7.40
CA GLN A 167 -3.33 -6.09 8.73
C GLN A 167 -4.72 -6.26 9.34
N SER A 168 -5.65 -5.33 9.07
CA SER A 168 -6.92 -5.24 9.79
C SER A 168 -8.12 -5.80 9.04
N SER A 169 -8.14 -5.74 7.72
CA SER A 169 -9.34 -6.03 6.91
C SER A 169 -9.05 -7.00 5.77
N VAL A 170 -10.10 -7.65 5.24
CA VAL A 170 -9.98 -8.31 3.93
C VAL A 170 -10.29 -7.20 2.93
N SER A 171 -9.32 -6.84 2.11
CA SER A 171 -9.49 -5.73 1.17
C SER A 171 -8.91 -6.10 -0.19
N HIS A 172 -9.51 -5.54 -1.23
CA HIS A 172 -8.92 -5.57 -2.55
C HIS A 172 -7.69 -4.63 -2.59
N THR A 173 -6.65 -5.00 -3.35
CA THR A 173 -5.42 -4.21 -3.45
C THR A 173 -5.69 -2.78 -3.92
N TRP A 174 -6.63 -2.63 -4.85
CA TRP A 174 -7.06 -1.32 -5.35
C TRP A 174 -7.54 -0.40 -4.22
N ASP A 175 -8.50 -0.85 -3.41
CA ASP A 175 -9.06 -0.01 -2.34
C ASP A 175 -8.03 0.26 -1.24
N SER A 176 -7.18 -0.72 -0.93
CA SER A 176 -6.06 -0.56 0.01
C SER A 176 -5.08 0.52 -0.46
N PHE A 177 -4.75 0.53 -1.76
CA PHE A 177 -3.93 1.55 -2.39
C PHE A 177 -4.63 2.92 -2.35
N GLN A 178 -5.92 3.01 -2.70
CA GLN A 178 -6.65 4.28 -2.68
C GLN A 178 -6.65 4.90 -1.29
N LEU A 179 -6.89 4.11 -0.24
CA LEU A 179 -6.82 4.60 1.14
C LEU A 179 -5.42 5.10 1.50
N ALA A 180 -4.39 4.29 1.20
CA ALA A 180 -3.01 4.65 1.49
C ALA A 180 -2.57 5.91 0.72
N HIS A 181 -3.00 6.05 -0.53
CA HIS A 181 -2.71 7.19 -1.38
C HIS A 181 -3.44 8.46 -0.92
N ALA A 182 -4.70 8.36 -0.51
CA ALA A 182 -5.46 9.43 0.13
C ALA A 182 -4.76 9.93 1.41
N SER A 183 -4.33 8.99 2.27
CA SER A 183 -3.54 9.29 3.47
C SER A 183 -2.22 9.98 3.14
N PHE A 184 -1.47 9.48 2.15
CA PHE A 184 -0.26 10.14 1.65
C PHE A 184 -0.51 11.59 1.17
N ARG A 185 -1.57 11.81 0.39
CA ARG A 185 -1.91 13.16 -0.10
C ARG A 185 -2.24 14.11 1.06
N LEU A 186 -2.96 13.62 2.07
CA LEU A 186 -3.36 14.40 3.23
C LEU A 186 -2.14 14.87 4.06
N TYR A 187 -1.15 14.00 4.28
CA TYR A 187 -0.06 14.24 5.23
C TYR A 187 1.29 14.60 4.60
N CYS A 188 1.56 14.17 3.36
CA CYS A 188 2.87 14.34 2.73
C CYS A 188 2.88 15.39 1.61
N VAL A 189 1.74 15.62 0.94
CA VAL A 189 1.66 16.55 -0.21
C VAL A 189 1.28 17.97 0.22
N ARG A 190 0.58 18.12 1.34
CA ARG A 190 0.05 19.38 1.89
C ARG A 190 1.09 20.51 2.03
N ASN A 191 2.36 20.18 2.23
CA ASN A 191 3.44 21.16 2.39
C ASN A 191 4.05 21.66 1.06
N ASN A 192 3.69 21.10 -0.09
CA ASN A 192 4.26 21.46 -1.40
C ASN A 192 3.18 22.00 -2.35
N HIS A 193 2.80 23.27 -2.15
CA HIS A 193 1.73 24.00 -2.86
C HIS A 193 1.87 24.14 -4.40
N VAL A 194 2.85 23.49 -5.05
CA VAL A 194 3.17 23.73 -6.47
C VAL A 194 3.14 22.46 -7.35
N GLN A 195 3.07 21.23 -6.79
CA GLN A 195 3.25 20.00 -7.59
C GLN A 195 2.36 18.79 -7.20
N SER A 196 1.19 19.02 -6.60
CA SER A 196 0.46 17.99 -5.83
C SER A 196 -0.07 16.76 -6.58
N VAL A 197 -0.31 16.83 -7.90
CA VAL A 197 -0.99 15.72 -8.64
C VAL A 197 0.00 14.75 -9.30
N LYS A 198 1.26 15.15 -9.49
CA LYS A 198 2.29 14.32 -10.17
C LYS A 198 3.20 13.58 -9.21
N LEU A 199 3.23 13.97 -7.93
CA LEU A 199 4.09 13.39 -6.90
C LEU A 199 3.33 12.32 -6.12
N GLY A 200 3.94 11.14 -5.93
CA GLY A 200 3.35 10.07 -5.13
C GLY A 200 3.50 8.68 -5.75
N PRO A 201 3.09 7.65 -4.99
CA PRO A 201 3.05 6.29 -5.48
C PRO A 201 1.95 6.15 -6.53
N ARG A 202 2.14 5.20 -7.45
CA ARG A 202 1.24 4.86 -8.55
C ARG A 202 0.93 3.37 -8.47
N LEU A 203 -0.20 2.98 -9.03
CA LEU A 203 -0.64 1.59 -9.11
C LEU A 203 -0.79 1.20 -10.59
N LEU A 204 -0.15 0.11 -10.99
CA LEU A 204 -0.50 -0.66 -12.18
C LEU A 204 -1.44 -1.79 -11.75
N GLY A 205 -2.49 -2.02 -12.54
CA GLY A 205 -3.55 -2.98 -12.25
C GLY A 205 -4.93 -2.34 -12.42
N ASP A 206 -5.93 -3.17 -12.68
CA ASP A 206 -7.28 -2.69 -12.98
C ASP A 206 -8.11 -2.50 -11.70
N ALA A 207 -8.98 -1.49 -11.70
CA ALA A 207 -9.97 -1.35 -10.65
C ALA A 207 -10.92 -2.55 -10.65
N PRO A 208 -11.34 -3.04 -9.47
CA PRO A 208 -12.32 -4.12 -9.41
C PRO A 208 -13.62 -3.65 -10.07
N LYS A 209 -14.13 -4.44 -11.01
CA LYS A 209 -15.42 -4.15 -11.65
C LYS A 209 -16.52 -4.47 -10.66
N VAL A 210 -17.02 -3.45 -9.97
CA VAL A 210 -18.24 -3.58 -9.18
C VAL A 210 -19.41 -3.59 -10.16
N ASN A 211 -19.89 -4.78 -10.50
CA ASN A 211 -21.20 -4.92 -11.13
C ASN A 211 -22.23 -4.69 -10.02
N VAL A 212 -22.49 -3.42 -9.69
CA VAL A 212 -23.73 -3.10 -9.01
C VAL A 212 -24.81 -3.48 -10.01
N VAL A 213 -25.53 -4.57 -9.76
CA VAL A 213 -26.74 -4.87 -10.52
C VAL A 213 -27.69 -3.74 -10.19
N THR A 214 -27.70 -2.70 -11.03
CA THR A 214 -28.76 -1.72 -11.03
C THR A 214 -30.04 -2.52 -11.27
N PRO A 215 -31.04 -2.48 -10.39
CA PRO A 215 -32.29 -3.17 -10.66
C PRO A 215 -32.81 -2.66 -12.01
N GLU A 216 -33.00 -3.58 -12.95
CA GLU A 216 -33.50 -3.25 -14.28
C GLU A 216 -34.85 -2.57 -14.10
N ASN A 217 -34.98 -1.33 -14.59
CA ASN A 217 -36.27 -0.72 -14.83
C ASN A 217 -36.91 -1.53 -15.97
N GLU A 218 -37.61 -2.60 -15.64
CA GLU A 218 -38.60 -3.17 -16.54
C GLU A 218 -39.65 -2.08 -16.75
N MET A 219 -39.62 -1.47 -17.94
CA MET A 219 -40.76 -0.71 -18.46
C MET A 219 -41.92 -1.69 -18.65
N ALA A 220 -42.66 -1.94 -17.58
CA ALA A 220 -43.99 -2.50 -17.64
C ALA A 220 -44.97 -1.36 -17.34
N GLU A 221 -45.80 -1.06 -18.32
CA GLU A 221 -46.84 -0.04 -18.32
C GLU A 221 -47.74 -0.13 -17.06
N GLU A 222 -48.19 1.04 -16.58
CA GLU A 222 -49.15 1.22 -15.48
C GLU A 222 -50.36 0.27 -15.64
N GLU A 223 -50.96 -0.28 -14.58
CA GLU A 223 -51.73 0.49 -13.63
C GLU A 223 -52.00 -0.31 -12.34
N GLY A 224 -51.91 0.40 -11.21
CA GLY A 224 -52.72 0.09 -10.04
C GLY A 224 -52.23 -1.04 -9.13
N SER A 225 -51.60 -0.61 -8.03
CA SER A 225 -51.54 -1.31 -6.74
C SER A 225 -50.36 -2.27 -6.47
N SER A 226 -49.92 -2.16 -5.21
CA SER A 226 -48.88 -2.88 -4.46
C SER A 226 -47.46 -2.87 -5.05
N SER A 227 -46.74 -1.79 -4.75
CA SER A 227 -45.28 -1.73 -4.82
C SER A 227 -44.67 -2.72 -3.82
N GLU A 228 -44.39 -3.94 -4.26
CA GLU A 228 -43.46 -4.83 -3.58
C GLU A 228 -42.03 -4.39 -3.94
N VAL A 229 -41.56 -3.43 -3.15
CA VAL A 229 -40.21 -2.86 -3.14
C VAL A 229 -39.22 -3.99 -2.85
N SER A 230 -38.34 -4.30 -3.81
CA SER A 230 -37.13 -5.09 -3.54
C SER A 230 -36.39 -4.44 -2.36
N PRO A 231 -35.87 -5.22 -1.39
CA PRO A 231 -35.40 -4.63 -0.15
C PRO A 231 -34.16 -3.82 -0.49
N ALA A 232 -34.32 -2.50 -0.57
CA ALA A 232 -33.24 -1.55 -0.39
C ALA A 232 -32.48 -2.05 0.83
N ILE A 233 -31.22 -2.40 0.67
CA ILE A 233 -30.36 -2.74 1.79
C ILE A 233 -30.33 -1.46 2.64
N LYS A 234 -31.23 -1.37 3.62
CA LYS A 234 -31.26 -0.31 4.61
C LYS A 234 -30.02 -0.53 5.45
N ILE A 235 -28.94 0.16 5.08
CA ILE A 235 -27.71 0.08 5.85
C ILE A 235 -27.95 0.71 7.25
N TYR A 236 -29.02 1.49 7.48
CA TYR A 236 -29.32 2.06 8.80
C TYR A 236 -30.82 2.26 9.10
N ASP A 237 -31.16 2.21 10.39
CA ASP A 237 -32.31 2.88 11.02
C ASP A 237 -32.13 4.40 10.87
N ASP A 238 -33.21 5.18 10.77
CA ASP A 238 -33.20 6.63 10.44
C ASP A 238 -32.41 7.54 11.43
N ASP A 239 -31.79 6.98 12.48
CA ASP A 239 -31.23 7.70 13.63
C ASP A 239 -29.70 7.59 13.83
N ILE A 240 -28.91 7.05 12.88
CA ILE A 240 -27.44 7.03 13.04
C ILE A 240 -26.80 8.30 12.45
N ASN A 241 -26.64 9.31 13.30
CA ASN A 241 -25.81 10.48 12.99
C ASN A 241 -24.32 10.11 13.16
N MET A 242 -23.66 9.75 12.04
CA MET A 242 -22.20 9.55 12.04
C MET A 242 -21.48 10.89 12.08
N LYS A 243 -20.73 11.14 13.15
CA LYS A 243 -19.89 12.32 13.31
C LYS A 243 -18.42 11.92 13.22
N PHE A 244 -17.71 12.45 12.24
CA PHE A 244 -16.27 12.26 12.11
C PHE A 244 -15.54 13.35 12.90
N LEU A 245 -14.72 12.93 13.87
CA LEU A 245 -13.81 13.83 14.56
C LEU A 245 -12.51 13.92 13.78
N LEU A 246 -12.28 15.05 13.12
CA LEU A 246 -11.01 15.31 12.44
C LEU A 246 -10.04 15.99 13.41
N CYS A 247 -9.13 15.20 14.00
CA CYS A 247 -8.08 15.71 14.87
C CYS A 247 -6.91 16.23 14.02
N GLY A 248 -6.63 17.53 14.10
CA GLY A 248 -5.51 18.13 13.41
C GLY A 248 -5.28 19.58 13.86
N VAL A 249 -4.16 20.15 13.43
CA VAL A 249 -3.91 21.59 13.61
C VAL A 249 -5.03 22.36 12.89
N PRO A 250 -5.59 23.43 13.48
CA PRO A 250 -6.57 24.28 12.81
C PRO A 250 -6.08 24.66 11.42
N SER A 251 -6.89 24.37 10.41
CA SER A 251 -6.56 24.65 9.01
C SER A 251 -7.81 25.02 8.25
N THR A 252 -7.66 25.93 7.30
CA THR A 252 -8.62 26.08 6.22
C THR A 252 -8.68 24.77 5.44
N LEU A 253 -9.87 24.19 5.33
CA LEU A 253 -10.11 23.03 4.47
C LEU A 253 -10.07 23.54 3.03
N ASP A 254 -9.01 23.21 2.29
CA ASP A 254 -8.96 23.44 0.85
C ASP A 254 -9.58 22.24 0.10
N SER A 255 -9.91 22.43 -1.18
CA SER A 255 -10.51 21.39 -2.01
C SER A 255 -9.60 20.16 -2.19
N CYS A 256 -8.28 20.34 -2.09
CA CYS A 256 -7.31 19.25 -2.18
C CYS A 256 -7.40 18.31 -0.98
N LEU A 257 -7.54 18.87 0.22
CA LEU A 257 -7.72 18.14 1.47
C LEU A 257 -9.07 17.43 1.50
N LEU A 258 -10.14 18.14 1.12
CA LEU A 258 -11.48 17.55 1.03
C LEU A 258 -11.52 16.39 0.03
N GLY A 259 -10.92 16.55 -1.14
CA GLY A 259 -10.84 15.46 -2.12
C GLY A 259 -10.03 14.26 -1.62
N SER A 260 -8.91 14.50 -0.92
CA SER A 260 -8.14 13.40 -0.31
C SER A 260 -8.93 12.67 0.78
N LEU A 261 -9.73 13.40 1.56
CA LEU A 261 -10.59 12.82 2.59
C LEU A 261 -11.74 12.01 1.97
N GLU A 262 -12.39 12.54 0.94
CA GLU A 262 -13.44 11.87 0.18
C GLU A 262 -12.92 10.57 -0.43
N ASP A 263 -11.78 10.60 -1.12
CA ASP A 263 -11.15 9.41 -1.72
C ASP A 263 -10.86 8.35 -0.65
N GLY A 264 -10.36 8.75 0.53
CA GLY A 264 -10.08 7.85 1.64
C GLY A 264 -11.34 7.24 2.25
N LEU A 265 -12.39 8.04 2.46
CA LEU A 265 -13.67 7.54 2.98
C LEU A 265 -14.34 6.59 2.00
N ASN A 266 -14.33 6.90 0.70
CA ASN A 266 -14.85 6.01 -0.34
C ASN A 266 -14.11 4.66 -0.34
N ALA A 267 -12.77 4.68 -0.23
CA ALA A 267 -11.98 3.46 -0.13
C ALA A 267 -12.32 2.64 1.13
N LEU A 268 -12.49 3.29 2.29
CA LEU A 268 -12.91 2.62 3.54
C LEU A 268 -14.27 1.95 3.40
N LEU A 269 -15.24 2.63 2.80
CA LEU A 269 -16.57 2.09 2.57
C LEU A 269 -16.53 0.89 1.62
N ASN A 270 -15.75 0.96 0.54
CA ASN A 270 -15.55 -0.19 -0.35
C ASN A 270 -14.96 -1.38 0.39
N ILE A 271 -13.91 -1.16 1.20
CA ILE A 271 -13.29 -2.22 2.01
C ILE A 271 -14.32 -2.89 2.93
N GLU A 272 -15.18 -2.09 3.57
CA GLU A 272 -16.23 -2.61 4.45
C GLU A 272 -17.27 -3.43 3.68
N VAL A 273 -17.66 -3.00 2.48
CA VAL A 273 -18.57 -3.75 1.60
C VAL A 273 -17.95 -5.09 1.20
N TRP A 274 -16.68 -5.12 0.78
CA TRP A 274 -15.98 -6.36 0.43
C TRP A 274 -15.82 -7.30 1.63
N SER A 275 -15.54 -6.75 2.82
CA SER A 275 -15.38 -7.52 4.05
C SER A 275 -16.68 -8.20 4.48
N LYS A 276 -17.84 -7.56 4.25
CA LYS A 276 -19.17 -8.09 4.57
C LYS A 276 -19.74 -9.05 3.52
N ALA A 277 -19.26 -8.98 2.28
CA ALA A 277 -19.69 -9.87 1.20
C ALA A 277 -19.01 -11.26 1.24
N LEU A 278 -18.07 -11.47 2.16
CA LEU A 278 -17.31 -12.71 2.42
C LEU A 278 -17.78 -13.42 3.69
#